data_AF-A0AAV8X936-F1
#
_entry.id   AF-A0AAV8X936-F1
#
_cell.length_a   1.000
_cell.length_b   1.000
_cell.length_c   1.000
_cell.angle_alpha   90.00
_cell.angle_beta   90.00
_cell.angle_gamma   90.00
#
_symmetry.space_group_name_H-M   'P 1'
#
loop_
_entity.id
_entity.type
_entity.pdbx_description
1 polymer ?
#
loop_
_entity_poly.entity_id
_entity_poly.type
_entity_poly.pdbx_seq_one_letter_code
_entity_poly.pdbx_strand_id
1 'polypeptide(L)'
;MYERLFFLDEIESVKNESEWLDRLGVKIIIVLGHSGYKLDQKIAEQVPLVDVVVGGHTNTFLWNGPQPDTEKVEDLYPKVITQASGKKVPVVQAYAYTKYLGM
;
A
#
# COMPACT_ATOMS: atom_id res chain seq x y z
N MET A 1 21.72 -7.65 26.79
CA MET A 1 20.41 -8.32 26.66
C MET A 1 19.94 -8.02 25.25
N TYR A 2 20.10 -8.95 24.30
CA TYR A 2 19.78 -8.68 22.90
C TYR A 2 18.26 -8.69 22.71
N GLU A 3 17.69 -7.56 22.31
CA GLU A 3 16.33 -7.51 21.80
C GLU A 3 16.29 -8.32 20.49
N ARG A 4 15.42 -9.33 20.46
CA ARG A 4 15.19 -10.15 19.27
C ARG A 4 14.11 -9.47 18.44
N LEU A 5 14.48 -8.95 17.27
CA LEU A 5 13.56 -8.40 16.29
C LEU A 5 12.97 -9.55 15.46
N PHE A 6 11.64 -9.58 15.36
CA PHE A 6 10.91 -10.52 14.52
C PHE A 6 10.09 -9.75 13.50
N PHE A 7 10.21 -10.14 12.23
CA PHE A 7 9.33 -9.67 11.16
C PHE A 7 8.17 -10.66 11.05
N LEU A 8 6.96 -10.18 11.30
CA LEU A 8 5.73 -10.95 11.20
C LEU A 8 5.15 -10.82 9.78
N ASP A 9 4.19 -11.68 9.44
CA ASP A 9 3.45 -11.58 8.18
C ASP A 9 2.67 -10.25 8.12
N GLU A 10 2.81 -9.53 7.02
CA GLU A 10 2.23 -8.20 6.89
C GLU A 10 0.72 -8.22 6.79
N ILE A 11 0.11 -9.21 6.13
CA ILE A 11 -1.35 -9.28 5.97
C ILE A 11 -2.00 -9.56 7.32
N GLU A 12 -1.47 -10.53 8.07
CA GLU A 12 -1.95 -10.85 9.41
C GLU A 12 -1.78 -9.67 10.37
N SER A 13 -0.59 -9.04 10.36
CA SER A 13 -0.29 -7.91 11.23
C SER A 13 -1.18 -6.71 10.95
N VAL A 14 -1.32 -6.32 9.68
CA VAL A 14 -2.16 -5.19 9.27
C VAL A 14 -3.63 -5.47 9.56
N LYS A 15 -4.10 -6.70 9.36
CA LYS A 15 -5.47 -7.08 9.69
C LYS A 15 -5.76 -6.90 11.17
N ASN A 16 -4.92 -7.45 12.04
CA ASN A 16 -5.09 -7.38 13.49
C ASN A 16 -5.13 -5.93 14.00
N GLU A 17 -4.21 -5.09 13.52
CA GLU A 17 -4.16 -3.67 13.88
C GLU A 17 -5.35 -2.88 13.32
N SER A 18 -5.76 -3.17 12.07
CA SER A 18 -6.93 -2.52 11.47
C SER A 18 -8.23 -2.80 12.24
N GLU A 19 -8.40 -4.03 12.71
CA GLU A 19 -9.55 -4.43 13.54
C GLU A 19 -9.49 -3.77 14.93
N TRP A 20 -8.30 -3.56 15.47
CA TRP A 20 -8.13 -2.82 16.73
C TRP A 20 -8.49 -1.34 16.56
N LEU A 21 -8.02 -0.68 15.51
CA LEU A 21 -8.37 0.71 15.20
C LEU A 21 -9.87 0.89 14.96
N ASP A 22 -10.53 -0.03 14.24
CA ASP A 22 -11.98 0.02 14.02
C ASP A 22 -12.77 -0.08 15.33
N ARG A 23 -12.33 -0.95 16.28
CA ARG A 23 -12.91 -1.01 17.63
C ARG A 23 -12.78 0.28 18.42
N LEU A 24 -11.74 1.08 18.15
CA LEU A 24 -11.57 2.42 18.72
C LEU A 24 -12.40 3.50 18.00
N GLY A 25 -13.15 3.12 16.97
CA GLY A 25 -14.01 4.03 16.21
C GLY A 25 -13.28 4.76 15.08
N VAL A 26 -12.04 4.38 14.74
CA VAL A 26 -11.32 4.92 13.59
C VAL A 26 -12.06 4.53 12.30
N LYS A 27 -12.28 5.50 11.41
CA LYS A 27 -13.09 5.33 10.20
C LYS A 27 -12.30 5.27 8.91
N ILE A 28 -11.04 5.68 8.95
CA ILE A 28 -10.15 5.72 7.79
C ILE A 28 -8.83 5.09 8.20
N ILE A 29 -8.42 4.03 7.50
CA ILE A 29 -7.21 3.27 7.76
C ILE A 29 -6.32 3.31 6.53
N ILE A 30 -5.18 3.97 6.67
CA ILE A 30 -4.13 4.06 5.64
C ILE A 30 -2.98 3.16 6.06
N VAL A 31 -2.64 2.19 5.22
CA VAL A 31 -1.44 1.37 5.39
C VAL A 31 -0.28 2.09 4.73
N LEU A 32 0.71 2.47 5.52
CA LEU A 32 1.99 2.99 5.05
C LEU A 32 3.07 1.93 5.27
N GLY A 33 3.65 1.42 4.19
CA GLY A 33 4.51 0.23 4.26
C GLY A 33 5.71 0.25 3.31
N HIS A 34 6.54 -0.79 3.42
CA HIS A 34 7.75 -0.96 2.62
C HIS A 34 7.99 -2.43 2.25
N SER A 35 6.94 -3.15 1.83
CA SER A 35 7.02 -4.58 1.50
C SER A 35 6.99 -4.88 0.00
N GLY A 36 6.82 -3.85 -0.83
CA GLY A 36 6.85 -3.97 -2.28
C GLY A 36 5.47 -4.07 -2.91
N TYR A 37 5.38 -3.59 -4.15
CA TYR A 37 4.12 -3.32 -4.85
C TYR A 37 3.19 -4.53 -4.97
N LYS A 38 3.74 -5.75 -5.09
CA LYS A 38 2.93 -6.97 -5.14
C LYS A 38 2.27 -7.29 -3.79
N LEU A 39 2.96 -7.06 -2.68
CA LEU A 39 2.39 -7.29 -1.36
C LEU A 39 1.42 -6.17 -0.99
N ASP A 40 1.70 -4.93 -1.38
CA ASP A 40 0.79 -3.80 -1.21
C ASP A 40 -0.59 -4.07 -1.83
N GLN A 41 -0.62 -4.63 -3.04
CA GLN A 41 -1.86 -5.05 -3.71
C GLN A 41 -2.58 -6.17 -2.97
N LYS A 42 -1.85 -7.15 -2.40
CA LYS A 42 -2.45 -8.22 -1.60
C LYS A 42 -3.04 -7.69 -0.29
N ILE A 43 -2.37 -6.73 0.37
CA ILE A 43 -2.90 -6.08 1.57
C ILE A 43 -4.22 -5.37 1.23
N ALA A 44 -4.23 -4.60 0.13
CA ALA A 44 -5.44 -3.93 -0.35
C ALA A 44 -6.58 -4.89 -0.70
N GLU A 45 -6.27 -6.08 -1.24
CA GLU A 45 -7.24 -7.11 -1.56
C GLU A 45 -7.79 -7.84 -0.31
N GLN A 46 -6.90 -8.18 0.62
CA GLN A 46 -7.18 -9.17 1.67
C GLN A 46 -7.53 -8.56 3.04
N VAL A 47 -7.24 -7.28 3.27
CA VAL A 47 -7.56 -6.61 4.55
C VAL A 47 -8.79 -5.71 4.38
N PRO A 48 -9.99 -6.13 4.82
CA PRO A 48 -11.24 -5.45 4.48
C PRO A 48 -11.35 -4.01 5.00
N LEU A 49 -10.71 -3.73 6.14
CA LEU A 49 -10.79 -2.44 6.82
C LEU A 49 -9.83 -1.39 6.23
N VAL A 50 -8.89 -1.78 5.36
CA VAL A 50 -7.94 -0.85 4.74
C VAL A 50 -8.63 0.00 3.68
N ASP A 51 -8.40 1.32 3.73
CA ASP A 51 -8.96 2.28 2.77
C ASP A 51 -7.95 2.70 1.72
N VAL A 52 -6.67 2.78 2.06
CA VAL A 52 -5.58 3.18 1.14
C VAL A 52 -4.31 2.41 1.51
N VAL A 53 -3.51 2.05 0.50
CA VAL A 53 -2.14 1.54 0.69
C VAL A 53 -1.14 2.47 0.02
N VAL A 54 -0.18 2.98 0.81
CA VAL A 54 0.96 3.78 0.38
C VAL A 54 2.22 2.94 0.57
N GLY A 55 2.82 2.50 -0.53
CA GLY A 55 3.90 1.52 -0.52
C GLY A 55 5.29 2.10 -0.82
N GLY A 56 6.25 1.18 -0.89
CA GLY A 56 7.65 1.45 -1.26
C GLY A 56 8.40 0.15 -1.60
N HIS A 57 9.72 0.12 -1.39
CA HIS A 57 10.62 -1.03 -1.61
C HIS A 57 10.97 -1.35 -3.07
N THR A 58 9.96 -1.53 -3.93
CA THR A 58 10.16 -1.99 -5.30
C THR A 58 10.50 -0.88 -6.30
N ASN A 59 10.55 0.38 -5.85
CA ASN A 59 10.73 1.56 -6.70
C ASN A 59 9.71 1.63 -7.85
N THR A 60 8.47 1.17 -7.61
CA THR A 60 7.47 1.06 -8.67
C THR A 60 7.01 2.44 -9.12
N PHE A 61 7.06 2.68 -10.43
CA PHE A 61 6.56 3.92 -11.03
C PHE A 61 5.16 3.72 -11.62
N LEU A 62 4.20 4.45 -11.06
CA LEU A 62 2.79 4.42 -11.45
C LEU A 62 2.41 5.75 -12.10
N TRP A 63 1.72 5.72 -13.24
CA TRP A 63 1.37 6.95 -13.97
C TRP A 63 0.22 6.74 -14.97
N ASN A 64 -0.59 7.79 -15.19
CA ASN A 64 -1.72 7.76 -16.14
C ASN A 64 -1.53 8.66 -17.37
N GLY A 65 -0.54 9.55 -17.34
CA GLY A 65 -0.35 10.58 -18.36
C GLY A 65 0.68 10.21 -19.44
N PRO A 66 0.99 11.17 -20.32
CA PRO A 66 2.17 11.08 -21.19
C PRO A 66 3.41 10.82 -20.34
N GLN A 67 4.32 9.98 -20.86
CA GLN A 67 5.54 9.62 -20.15
C GLN A 67 6.34 10.89 -19.79
N PRO A 68 6.53 11.19 -18.49
CA PRO A 68 7.12 12.45 -18.08
C PRO A 68 8.65 12.44 -18.18
N ASP A 69 9.26 11.26 -18.08
CA ASP A 69 10.71 11.05 -18.14
C ASP A 69 11.03 9.57 -18.43
N THR A 70 12.25 9.12 -18.17
CA THR A 70 12.79 7.81 -18.57
C THR A 70 12.22 6.59 -17.85
N GLU A 71 11.54 6.75 -16.71
CA GLU A 71 11.06 5.61 -15.92
C GLU A 71 9.97 4.86 -16.67
N LYS A 72 10.08 3.53 -16.69
CA LYS A 72 9.03 2.68 -17.25
C LYS A 72 7.79 2.75 -16.36
N VAL A 73 6.66 3.15 -16.94
CA VAL A 73 5.35 3.06 -16.27
C VAL A 73 4.99 1.59 -16.08
N GLU A 74 4.84 1.17 -14.82
CA GLU A 74 4.53 -0.23 -14.48
C GLU A 74 3.02 -0.49 -14.39
N ASP A 75 2.24 0.49 -13.93
CA ASP A 75 0.77 0.40 -13.82
C ASP A 75 0.17 1.82 -13.69
N LEU A 76 -1.15 1.90 -13.54
CA LEU A 76 -1.89 3.14 -13.31
C LEU A 76 -1.64 3.72 -11.91
N TYR A 77 -1.69 5.05 -11.80
CA TYR A 77 -1.69 5.78 -10.52
C TYR A 77 -3.08 6.37 -10.22
N PRO A 78 -3.75 6.00 -9.11
CA PRO A 78 -3.46 4.85 -8.27
C PRO A 78 -3.86 3.54 -8.98
N LYS A 79 -3.26 2.43 -8.56
CA LYS A 79 -3.80 1.11 -8.88
C LYS A 79 -4.98 0.84 -7.96
N VAL A 80 -6.18 0.77 -8.53
CA VAL A 80 -7.39 0.48 -7.74
C VAL A 80 -7.62 -1.03 -7.66
N ILE A 81 -7.57 -1.57 -6.45
CA ILE A 81 -7.96 -2.95 -6.14
C ILE A 81 -9.42 -2.95 -5.70
N THR A 82 -10.26 -3.78 -6.35
CA THR A 82 -11.65 -3.96 -5.94
C THR A 82 -11.77 -5.23 -5.10
N GLN A 83 -12.13 -5.07 -3.82
CA GLN A 83 -12.35 -6.19 -2.91
C GLN A 83 -13.64 -6.95 -3.26
N ALA A 84 -13.78 -8.17 -2.74
CA ALA A 84 -15.02 -8.95 -2.88
C ALA A 84 -16.27 -8.25 -2.32
N SER A 85 -16.09 -7.34 -1.35
CA SER A 85 -17.14 -6.47 -0.81
C SER A 85 -17.62 -5.38 -1.79
N GLY A 86 -16.90 -5.17 -2.90
CA GLY A 86 -17.08 -4.04 -3.82
C GLY A 86 -16.31 -2.78 -3.39
N LYS A 87 -15.66 -2.77 -2.22
CA LYS A 87 -14.81 -1.66 -1.77
C LYS A 87 -13.64 -1.48 -2.73
N LYS A 88 -13.35 -0.23 -3.10
CA LYS A 88 -12.21 0.16 -3.94
C LYS A 88 -11.11 0.70 -3.05
N VAL A 89 -9.93 0.07 -3.12
CA VAL A 89 -8.75 0.43 -2.34
C VAL A 89 -7.64 0.88 -3.29
N PRO A 90 -7.31 2.18 -3.35
CA PRO A 90 -6.16 2.66 -4.11
C PRO A 90 -4.84 2.23 -3.47
N VAL A 91 -3.93 1.77 -4.33
CA VAL A 91 -2.53 1.45 -4.01
C VAL A 91 -1.63 2.42 -4.77
N VAL A 92 -0.72 3.08 -4.07
CA VAL A 92 0.22 4.05 -4.65
C VAL A 92 1.66 3.76 -4.27
N GLN A 93 2.57 4.02 -5.20
CA GLN A 93 4.01 4.18 -4.98
C GLN A 93 4.50 5.35 -5.85
N ALA A 94 5.60 5.98 -5.43
CA ALA A 94 6.14 7.19 -6.07
C ALA A 94 7.59 7.01 -6.51
N TYR A 95 7.89 5.91 -7.22
CA TYR A 95 9.23 5.58 -7.68
C TYR A 95 10.26 5.65 -6.53
N ALA A 96 11.38 6.34 -6.71
CA ALA A 96 12.49 6.41 -5.78
C ALA A 96 13.33 7.68 -5.93
N TYR A 97 14.33 7.80 -5.05
CA TYR A 97 15.40 8.81 -5.12
C TYR A 97 14.92 10.26 -5.10
N THR A 98 13.79 10.52 -4.46
CA THR A 98 13.17 11.87 -4.37
C THR A 98 12.86 12.51 -5.72
N LYS A 99 12.90 11.74 -6.81
CA LYS A 99 12.65 12.25 -8.17
C LYS A 99 11.20 12.68 -8.35
N TYR A 100 10.28 11.97 -7.71
CA TYR A 100 8.86 12.26 -7.75
C TYR A 100 8.31 12.42 -6.33
N LEU A 101 7.28 13.26 -6.23
CA LEU A 101 6.41 13.37 -5.06
C LEU A 101 5.06 12.72 -5.43
N GLY A 102 4.61 11.74 -4.66
CA GLY A 102 3.27 11.16 -4.82
C GLY A 102 2.21 12.22 -4.45
N MET A 103 1.20 12.38 -5.31
CA MET A 103 0.12 13.37 -5.19
C MET A 103 -1.25 12.71 -5.31
#